data_AF-R7TXN5-F1
#
_entry.id   AF-R7TXN5-F1
#
_cell.length_a   1.000
_cell.length_b   1.000
_cell.length_c   1.000
_cell.angle_alpha   90.00
_cell.angle_beta   90.00
_cell.angle_gamma   90.00
#
_symmetry.space_group_name_H-M   'P 1'
#
loop_
_entity.id
_entity.type
_entity.pdbx_description
1 polymer ?
#
loop_
_entity_poly.entity_id
_entity_poly.type
_entity_poly.pdbx_seq_one_letter_code
_entity_poly.pdbx_strand_id
1 'polypeptide(L)'
;QFKECEVGLRAPTWIKDGETSMCMQCSNPFSTFKRRHHCRACGKVVCSKCSTHKAKLAYDEYRENRVCDRCHYVLNVQNGPNAILKFEASTEGTPPSDKSPSTTRRRGPQVLQVCTNP
;
A
#
# COMPACT_ATOMS: atom_id res chain seq x y z
N GLN A 1 8.32 4.60 -3.42
CA GLN A 1 7.17 4.13 -4.22
C GLN A 1 5.95 4.09 -3.33
N PHE A 2 4.92 4.88 -3.64
CA PHE A 2 3.65 4.86 -2.90
C PHE A 2 2.88 3.60 -3.31
N LYS A 3 2.68 2.65 -2.40
CA LYS A 3 1.76 1.53 -2.63
C LYS A 3 0.36 1.95 -2.20
N GLU A 4 -0.53 2.11 -3.17
CA GLU A 4 -1.94 2.50 -2.99
C GLU A 4 -2.70 1.58 -2.02
N CYS A 5 -2.25 0.33 -1.83
CA CYS A 5 -2.91 -0.69 -1.01
C CYS A 5 -2.79 -0.45 0.52
N GLU A 6 -1.96 0.48 0.98
CA GLU A 6 -1.67 0.65 2.41
C GLU A 6 -2.17 1.98 2.99
N VAL A 7 -2.99 2.71 2.22
CA VAL A 7 -3.55 4.01 2.60
C VAL A 7 -4.41 3.86 3.87
N GLY A 8 -4.05 4.58 4.93
CA GLY A 8 -4.76 4.56 6.21
C GLY A 8 -4.46 3.37 7.13
N LEU A 9 -3.70 2.36 6.68
CA LEU A 9 -3.26 1.23 7.50
C LEU A 9 -1.99 1.53 8.31
N ARG A 10 -1.16 2.44 7.83
CA ARG A 10 0.08 2.89 8.49
C ARG A 10 0.29 4.38 8.28
N ALA A 11 1.03 5.01 9.20
CA ALA A 11 1.38 6.41 9.08
C ALA A 11 2.28 6.63 7.84
N PRO A 12 1.96 7.59 6.95
CA PRO A 12 2.77 7.88 5.78
C PRO A 12 4.00 8.70 6.16
N THR A 13 5.02 8.68 5.30
CA THR A 13 6.10 9.67 5.37
C THR A 13 5.54 11.05 5.03
N TRP A 14 5.70 11.99 5.97
CA TRP A 14 5.27 13.38 5.77
C TRP A 14 6.27 14.15 4.91
N ILE A 15 5.77 14.78 3.85
CA ILE A 15 6.57 15.65 2.99
C ILE A 15 6.70 17.01 3.67
N LYS A 16 7.92 17.53 3.78
CA LYS A 16 8.17 18.83 4.42
C LYS A 16 7.57 19.97 3.60
N ASP A 17 7.06 20.99 4.26
CA ASP A 17 6.39 22.13 3.60
C ASP A 17 7.29 22.88 2.60
N GLY A 18 8.61 22.90 2.84
CA GLY A 18 9.59 23.54 1.97
C GLY A 18 9.90 22.79 0.68
N GLU A 19 9.52 21.52 0.57
CA GLU A 19 9.82 20.67 -0.59
C GLU A 19 8.80 20.85 -1.73
N THR A 20 7.73 21.62 -1.49
CA THR A 20 6.66 21.80 -2.47
C THR A 20 6.08 23.22 -2.48
N SER A 21 6.07 23.80 -3.68
CA SER A 21 5.47 25.08 -4.01
C SER A 21 4.04 24.96 -4.52
N MET A 22 3.57 23.75 -4.83
CA MET A 22 2.29 23.51 -5.53
C MET A 22 1.51 22.36 -4.89
N CYS A 23 0.19 22.46 -4.88
CA CYS A 23 -0.69 21.40 -4.42
C CYS A 23 -0.41 20.11 -5.20
N MET A 24 -0.09 19.02 -4.51
CA MET A 24 0.25 17.73 -5.13
C MET A 24 -0.97 16.98 -5.71
N GLN A 25 -2.14 17.62 -5.77
CA GLN A 25 -3.37 17.06 -6.31
C GLN A 25 -3.91 17.88 -7.50
N CYS A 26 -4.01 19.21 -7.35
CA CYS A 26 -4.52 20.09 -8.41
C CYS A 26 -3.44 20.97 -9.05
N SER A 27 -2.17 20.81 -8.67
CA SER A 27 -1.03 21.57 -9.17
C SER A 27 -1.14 23.09 -9.02
N ASN A 28 -2.11 23.61 -8.26
CA ASN A 28 -2.20 25.04 -8.01
C ASN A 28 -1.11 25.50 -7.03
N PRO A 29 -0.40 26.61 -7.29
CA PRO A 29 0.64 27.11 -6.41
C PRO A 29 0.07 27.54 -5.07
N PHE A 30 0.82 27.27 -4.01
CA PHE A 30 0.55 27.82 -2.68
C PHE A 30 0.89 29.31 -2.64
N SER A 31 0.24 30.04 -1.75
CA SER A 31 0.45 31.48 -1.54
C SER A 31 0.15 31.82 -0.09
N THR A 32 0.39 33.06 0.32
CA THR A 32 0.11 33.52 1.70
C THR A 32 -1.34 33.23 2.14
N PHE A 33 -2.29 33.32 1.21
CA PHE A 33 -3.70 33.01 1.46
C PHE A 33 -4.07 31.54 1.21
N LYS A 34 -3.31 30.82 0.36
CA LYS A 34 -3.51 29.39 0.09
C LYS A 34 -2.49 28.56 0.86
N ARG A 35 -2.84 28.25 2.10
CA ARG A 35 -2.00 27.48 3.03
C ARG A 35 -1.87 26.02 2.60
N ARG A 36 -0.77 25.41 3.05
CA ARG A 36 -0.46 23.99 2.87
C ARG A 36 -1.23 23.15 3.90
N HIS A 37 -1.66 21.97 3.49
CA HIS A 37 -2.28 20.98 4.36
C HIS A 37 -1.76 19.60 4.00
N HIS A 38 -1.47 18.77 4.99
CA HIS A 38 -1.07 17.38 4.73
C HIS A 38 -2.27 16.45 4.73
N CYS A 39 -2.30 15.54 3.76
CA CYS A 39 -3.13 14.35 3.85
C CYS A 39 -2.51 13.37 4.86
N ARG A 40 -3.25 13.02 5.91
CA ARG A 40 -2.76 12.07 6.93
C ARG A 40 -2.69 10.63 6.42
N ALA A 41 -3.39 10.30 5.35
CA ALA A 41 -3.37 8.94 4.79
C ALA A 41 -2.22 8.68 3.80
N CYS A 42 -1.76 9.71 3.06
CA CYS A 42 -0.70 9.54 2.04
C CYS A 42 0.50 10.49 2.20
N GLY A 43 0.47 11.41 3.16
CA GLY A 43 1.58 12.31 3.48
C GLY A 43 1.79 13.49 2.54
N LYS A 44 1.06 13.54 1.42
CA LYS A 44 1.16 14.62 0.41
C LYS A 44 0.69 15.97 0.94
N VAL A 45 1.32 17.03 0.43
CA VAL A 45 0.91 18.42 0.67
C VAL A 45 -0.13 18.85 -0.37
N VAL A 46 -1.28 19.30 0.11
CA VAL A 46 -2.46 19.66 -0.68
C VAL A 46 -3.06 20.97 -0.19
N CYS A 47 -3.89 21.61 -1.02
CA CYS A 47 -4.63 22.81 -0.63
C CYS A 47 -5.94 22.45 0.08
N SER A 48 -6.62 23.46 0.65
CA SER A 48 -7.87 23.28 1.38
C SER A 48 -8.98 22.68 0.51
N LYS A 49 -9.05 23.10 -0.77
CA LYS A 49 -10.02 22.60 -1.76
C LYS A 49 -9.83 21.13 -2.11
N CYS A 50 -8.60 20.60 -2.01
CA CYS A 50 -8.27 19.21 -2.32
C CYS A 50 -8.24 18.30 -1.09
N SER A 51 -8.65 18.81 0.07
CA SER A 51 -8.66 18.10 1.35
C SER A 51 -9.84 18.52 2.21
N THR A 52 -11.00 18.66 1.60
CA THR A 52 -12.26 19.06 2.26
C THR A 52 -12.80 17.96 3.17
N HIS A 53 -12.37 16.72 2.97
CA HIS A 53 -12.88 15.55 3.67
C HIS A 53 -12.01 15.09 4.83
N LYS A 54 -12.64 14.31 5.72
CA LYS A 54 -11.98 13.55 6.78
C LYS A 54 -12.31 12.07 6.62
N ALA A 55 -11.41 11.20 7.08
CA ALA A 55 -11.61 9.76 7.13
C ALA A 55 -10.98 9.17 8.40
N LYS A 56 -11.53 8.06 8.87
CA LYS A 56 -10.96 7.30 9.98
C LYS A 56 -9.75 6.51 9.49
N LEU A 57 -8.62 6.61 10.19
CA LEU A 57 -7.38 5.93 9.81
C LEU A 57 -7.06 4.84 10.83
N ALA A 58 -6.85 3.61 10.38
CA ALA A 58 -6.65 2.47 11.25
C ALA A 58 -5.37 2.59 12.09
N TYR A 59 -4.29 3.15 11.52
CA TYR A 59 -3.05 3.37 12.26
C TYR A 59 -3.16 4.41 13.38
N ASP A 60 -4.21 5.24 13.34
CA ASP A 60 -4.43 6.33 14.28
C ASP A 60 -5.70 6.09 15.11
N GLU A 61 -5.90 4.84 15.53
CA GLU A 61 -7.02 4.41 16.39
C GLU A 61 -8.40 4.79 15.82
N TYR A 62 -8.53 4.74 14.48
CA TYR A 62 -9.74 5.13 13.76
C TYR A 62 -10.22 6.57 14.04
N ARG A 63 -9.31 7.46 14.47
CA ARG A 63 -9.60 8.89 14.61
C ARG A 63 -9.82 9.55 13.25
N GLU A 64 -10.73 10.51 13.21
CA GLU A 64 -11.02 11.28 11.99
C GLU A 64 -9.89 12.25 11.67
N ASN A 65 -9.26 12.02 10.52
CA ASN A 65 -8.11 12.78 10.07
C ASN A 65 -8.38 13.43 8.71
N ARG A 66 -7.78 14.61 8.48
CA ARG A 66 -7.85 15.28 7.18
C ARG A 66 -7.18 14.43 6.11
N VAL A 67 -7.91 14.15 5.04
CA VAL A 67 -7.42 13.39 3.89
C VAL A 67 -7.66 14.15 2.60
N CYS A 68 -6.84 13.90 1.57
CA CYS A 68 -7.13 14.41 0.25
C CYS A 68 -8.28 13.64 -0.42
N ASP A 69 -8.90 14.24 -1.42
CA ASP A 69 -10.09 13.68 -2.09
C ASP A 69 -9.83 12.25 -2.63
N ARG A 70 -8.63 12.00 -3.16
CA ARG A 70 -8.21 10.67 -3.61
C ARG A 70 -8.18 9.65 -2.48
N CYS A 71 -7.61 10.00 -1.33
CA CYS A 71 -7.55 9.09 -0.17
C CYS A 71 -8.93 8.87 0.44
N HIS A 72 -9.76 9.92 0.48
CA HIS A 72 -11.15 9.79 0.90
C HIS A 72 -11.92 8.80 0.03
N TYR A 73 -11.76 8.86 -1.29
CA TYR A 73 -12.37 7.90 -2.21
C TYR A 73 -11.90 6.46 -1.95
N VAL A 74 -10.58 6.24 -1.80
CA VAL A 74 -10.04 4.90 -1.52
C VAL A 74 -10.55 4.34 -0.19
N LEU A 75 -10.59 5.16 0.86
CA LEU A 75 -10.97 4.75 2.22
C LEU A 75 -12.48 4.55 2.40
N ASN A 76 -13.33 5.20 1.59
CA ASN A 76 -14.78 5.15 1.78
C ASN A 76 -15.54 4.46 0.65
N VAL A 77 -14.97 4.35 -0.56
CA VAL A 77 -15.65 3.76 -1.73
C VAL A 77 -15.10 2.38 -2.09
N GLN A 78 -13.79 2.14 -1.92
CA GLN A 78 -13.17 0.86 -2.29
C GLN A 78 -12.87 -0.06 -1.10
N ASN A 79 -12.64 0.49 0.09
CA ASN A 79 -12.38 -0.27 1.29
C ASN A 79 -13.37 0.13 2.37
N GLY A 80 -14.52 -0.56 2.46
CA GLY A 80 -15.33 -0.48 3.68
C GLY A 80 -14.47 -0.78 4.93
N PRO A 81 -14.94 -0.45 6.14
CA PRO A 81 -14.18 -0.61 7.40
C PRO A 81 -13.67 -2.04 7.68
N ASN A 82 -14.02 -3.01 6.85
CA ASN A 82 -13.67 -4.43 6.91
C ASN A 82 -12.58 -4.89 5.92
N ALA A 83 -11.88 -4.00 5.20
CA ALA A 83 -10.74 -4.45 4.37
C ALA A 83 -9.57 -5.02 5.19
N ILE A 84 -9.52 -4.74 6.51
CA ILE A 84 -8.52 -5.27 7.44
C ILE A 84 -8.79 -6.76 7.77
N LEU A 85 -10.04 -7.22 7.75
CA LEU A 85 -10.39 -8.63 8.02
C LEU A 85 -10.06 -9.59 6.88
N LYS A 86 -9.46 -9.14 5.77
CA LYS A 86 -9.06 -10.02 4.65
C LYS A 86 -7.56 -10.27 4.53
N PHE A 87 -6.72 -9.64 5.36
CA PHE A 87 -5.28 -9.92 5.34
C PHE A 87 -4.86 -11.02 6.32
N GLU A 88 -5.67 -11.34 7.34
CA GLU A 88 -5.42 -12.45 8.28
C GLU A 88 -5.98 -13.81 7.81
N ALA A 89 -6.03 -14.06 6.50
CA ALA A 89 -6.45 -15.35 5.93
C ALA A 89 -5.45 -15.92 4.90
N SER A 90 -4.16 -15.61 5.03
CA SER A 90 -3.12 -16.20 4.15
C SER A 90 -1.76 -16.43 4.83
N THR A 91 -1.75 -16.73 6.13
CA THR A 91 -0.57 -17.28 6.82
C THR A 91 -0.94 -18.48 7.71
N GLU A 92 -1.40 -19.56 7.10
CA GLU A 92 -1.20 -20.90 7.68
C GLU A 92 -0.26 -21.70 6.78
N GLY A 93 1.03 -21.40 6.92
CA GLY A 93 2.08 -22.35 6.61
C GLY A 93 2.38 -23.17 7.87
N THR A 94 1.85 -24.39 7.92
CA THR A 94 2.27 -25.45 8.85
C THR A 94 2.48 -26.73 8.03
N PRO A 95 3.51 -27.55 8.31
CA PRO A 95 4.28 -28.27 7.31
C PRO A 95 3.75 -29.68 7.03
N PRO A 96 3.94 -30.25 5.82
CA PRO A 96 3.91 -31.68 5.65
C PRO A 96 5.21 -32.29 6.22
N SER A 97 5.02 -33.10 7.25
CA SER A 97 6.02 -33.86 7.97
C SER A 97 6.89 -34.74 7.08
N ASP A 98 8.17 -34.80 7.46
CA ASP A 98 9.16 -35.76 7.01
C ASP A 98 8.63 -37.20 6.97
N LYS A 99 8.81 -37.86 5.82
CA LYS A 99 9.03 -39.31 5.74
C LYS A 99 10.16 -39.59 4.76
N SER A 100 11.30 -39.98 5.31
CA SER A 100 12.34 -40.78 4.64
C SER A 100 12.51 -42.09 5.42
N PRO A 101 13.17 -43.15 4.92
CA PRO A 101 13.46 -43.54 3.54
C PRO A 101 13.10 -45.03 3.29
N SER A 102 13.03 -45.48 2.03
CA SER A 102 13.16 -46.91 1.70
C SER A 102 13.80 -47.12 0.33
N THR A 103 15.05 -47.55 0.40
CA THR A 103 15.88 -48.24 -0.60
C THR A 103 15.14 -49.02 -1.69
N THR A 104 15.44 -48.77 -2.97
CA THR A 104 16.10 -49.77 -3.82
C THR A 104 16.73 -49.17 -5.10
N ARG A 105 17.93 -49.66 -5.39
CA ARG A 105 18.76 -49.43 -6.58
C ARG A 105 18.07 -49.94 -7.85
N ARG A 106 18.22 -49.23 -8.98
CA ARG A 106 18.65 -49.78 -10.28
C ARG A 106 19.03 -48.67 -11.27
N ARG A 107 20.03 -48.97 -12.10
CA ARG A 107 20.79 -48.09 -13.02
C ARG A 107 20.14 -48.01 -14.39
N GLY A 108 20.39 -46.90 -15.08
CA GLY A 108 20.58 -46.83 -16.55
C GLY A 108 19.58 -45.95 -17.30
N PRO A 109 19.91 -45.53 -18.54
CA PRO A 109 21.08 -44.74 -18.89
C PRO A 109 20.71 -43.35 -19.44
N GLN A 110 21.73 -42.48 -19.46
CA GLN A 110 21.73 -41.13 -20.03
C GLN A 110 21.32 -41.13 -21.51
N VAL A 111 20.46 -40.19 -21.91
CA VAL A 111 20.40 -39.73 -23.29
C VAL A 111 20.55 -38.21 -23.30
N LEU A 112 21.63 -37.81 -23.96
CA LEU A 112 22.11 -36.46 -24.20
C LEU A 112 21.28 -35.78 -25.31
N GLN A 113 21.45 -34.46 -25.42
CA GLN A 113 21.33 -33.61 -26.62
C GLN A 113 19.92 -33.07 -26.96
N VAL A 114 19.74 -31.85 -27.47
CA VAL A 114 20.62 -30.73 -27.86
C VAL A 114 19.80 -29.43 -27.79
N CYS A 115 20.50 -28.32 -27.62
CA CYS A 115 20.06 -26.95 -27.87
C CYS A 115 19.52 -26.74 -29.30
N THR A 116 18.57 -25.81 -29.50
CA THR A 116 18.74 -24.62 -30.39
C THR A 116 17.46 -23.77 -30.41
N ASN A 117 17.62 -22.47 -30.10
CA ASN A 117 16.73 -21.37 -30.53
C ASN A 117 16.95 -21.07 -32.02
N PRO A 118 15.99 -20.41 -32.67
CA PRO A 118 16.06 -18.94 -32.79
C PRO A 118 14.85 -18.21 -32.18
#